data_AF-A0A6P1I5R7-F1
#
_entry.id   AF-A0A6P1I5R7-F1
#
_cell.length_a   1.000
_cell.length_b   1.000
_cell.length_c   1.000
_cell.angle_alpha   90.00
_cell.angle_beta   90.00
_cell.angle_gamma   90.00
#
_symmetry.space_group_name_H-M   'P 1'
#
loop_
_entity.id
_entity.type
_entity.pdbx_description
1 polymer ?
#
loop_
_entity_poly.entity_id
_entity_poly.type
_entity_poly.pdbx_seq_one_letter_code
_entity_poly.pdbx_strand_id
1 'polypeptide(L)'
;MTDIRIGRHEGFDRVVYELGGTGTPGWRVEYVDEAVQDGSGRSIPMSGNGILQVLIDGSAYPFDSGVEGYAGPNPLPGEPGGVVTEVNGALVFEGVTQSFIGVTRPDLPFTVSSLSGPTRVVVDIAR
;
A
#
# COMPACT_ATOMS: atom_id res chain seq x y z
N MET A 1 -7.02 1.54 7.87
CA MET A 1 -5.75 2.21 7.51
C MET A 1 -5.71 3.57 8.20
N THR A 2 -4.73 3.83 9.05
CA THR A 2 -4.56 5.13 9.73
C THR A 2 -3.47 5.98 9.08
N ASP A 3 -2.43 5.35 8.53
CA ASP A 3 -1.32 6.09 7.92
C ASP A 3 -0.64 5.29 6.79
N ILE A 4 -0.04 6.00 5.84
CA ILE A 4 0.78 5.44 4.77
C ILE A 4 2.06 6.28 4.66
N ARG A 5 3.21 5.63 4.72
CA ARG A 5 4.53 6.28 4.60
C ARG A 5 5.41 5.59 3.58
N ILE A 6 6.24 6.39 2.93
CA ILE A 6 7.34 5.93 2.09
C ILE A 6 8.64 6.35 2.76
N GLY A 7 9.61 5.44 2.82
CA GLY A 7 10.94 5.70 3.38
C GLY A 7 12.02 5.12 2.49
N ARG A 8 13.05 5.90 2.20
CA ARG A 8 14.21 5.43 1.44
C ARG A 8 15.28 4.89 2.38
N HIS A 9 15.81 3.72 2.05
CA HIS A 9 16.88 3.05 2.77
C HIS A 9 18.06 2.71 1.84
N GLU A 10 19.14 2.19 2.41
CA GLU A 10 20.24 1.64 1.62
C GLU A 10 19.79 0.32 0.97
N GLY A 11 19.71 0.32 -0.36
CA GLY A 11 19.38 -0.87 -1.15
C GLY A 11 17.88 -1.15 -1.37
N PHE A 12 16.98 -0.44 -0.69
CA PHE A 12 15.53 -0.61 -0.85
C PHE A 12 14.75 0.65 -0.49
N ASP A 13 13.53 0.74 -1.00
CA ASP A 13 12.50 1.66 -0.50
C ASP A 13 11.47 0.86 0.30
N ARG A 14 10.90 1.49 1.32
CA ARG A 14 9.92 0.90 2.23
C ARG A 14 8.61 1.64 2.14
N VAL A 15 7.53 0.91 1.88
CA VAL A 15 6.16 1.40 2.05
C VAL A 15 5.59 0.80 3.33
N VAL A 16 5.11 1.65 4.24
CA VAL A 16 4.50 1.24 5.50
C VAL A 16 3.04 1.64 5.50
N TYR A 17 2.18 0.65 5.70
CA TYR A 17 0.76 0.79 5.95
C TYR A 17 0.51 0.62 7.44
N GLU A 18 0.17 1.71 8.14
CA GLU A 18 -0.21 1.65 9.54
C GLU A 18 -1.71 1.36 9.70
N LEU A 19 -2.01 0.39 10.55
CA LEU A 19 -3.35 -0.10 10.78
C LEU A 19 -3.77 0.23 12.21
N GLY A 20 -4.92 0.86 12.35
CA GLY A 20 -5.65 0.88 13.60
C GLY A 20 -6.38 -0.44 13.85
N GLY A 21 -7.05 -0.52 15.00
CA GLY A 21 -7.74 -1.71 15.45
C GLY A 21 -6.82 -2.69 16.20
N THR A 22 -7.38 -3.84 16.57
CA THR A 22 -6.74 -4.84 17.45
C THR A 22 -6.55 -6.21 16.80
N GLY A 23 -6.97 -6.37 15.55
CA GLY A 23 -6.86 -7.62 14.79
C GLY A 23 -5.45 -7.89 14.28
N THR A 24 -5.26 -9.09 13.73
CA THR A 24 -4.06 -9.47 12.97
C THR A 24 -4.37 -9.39 11.47
N PRO A 25 -3.70 -8.53 10.69
CA PRO A 25 -3.98 -8.40 9.27
C PRO A 25 -3.47 -9.62 8.49
N GLY A 26 -4.24 -10.02 7.47
CA GLY A 26 -3.73 -10.82 6.35
C GLY A 26 -3.29 -9.90 5.21
N TRP A 27 -2.42 -10.36 4.33
CA TRP A 27 -2.05 -9.60 3.14
C TRP A 27 -1.72 -10.46 1.93
N ARG A 28 -1.92 -9.88 0.75
CA ARG A 28 -1.46 -10.37 -0.54
C ARG A 28 -0.84 -9.22 -1.31
N VAL A 29 0.34 -9.46 -1.89
CA VAL A 29 1.06 -8.46 -2.69
C VAL A 29 1.57 -9.12 -3.95
N GLU A 30 1.22 -8.57 -5.10
CA GLU A 30 1.60 -9.10 -6.40
C GLU A 30 1.79 -8.00 -7.43
N TYR A 31 2.59 -8.29 -8.46
CA TYR A 31 2.66 -7.44 -9.63
C TYR A 31 1.40 -7.62 -10.48
N VAL A 32 0.86 -6.50 -10.97
CA VAL A 32 -0.29 -6.47 -11.88
C VAL A 32 0.02 -5.63 -13.11
N ASP A 33 -0.61 -5.96 -14.23
CA ASP A 33 -0.45 -5.22 -15.49
C ASP A 33 -1.16 -3.85 -15.43
N GLU A 34 -2.26 -3.76 -14.68
CA GLU A 34 -3.09 -2.56 -14.55
C GLU A 34 -3.63 -2.41 -13.13
N ALA A 35 -3.63 -1.19 -12.59
CA ALA A 35 -4.29 -0.89 -11.34
C ALA A 35 -5.80 -0.73 -11.57
N VAL A 36 -6.58 -1.77 -11.29
CA VAL A 36 -8.04 -1.75 -11.42
C VAL A 36 -8.68 -1.72 -10.04
N GLN A 37 -9.50 -0.69 -9.79
CA GLN A 37 -10.16 -0.50 -8.51
C GLN A 37 -11.29 -1.52 -8.30
N ASP A 38 -11.24 -2.25 -7.19
CA ASP A 38 -12.26 -3.21 -6.80
C ASP A 38 -13.63 -2.55 -6.61
N GLY A 39 -14.69 -3.33 -6.87
CA GLY A 39 -16.09 -2.90 -6.83
C GLY A 39 -16.52 -2.02 -8.01
N SER A 40 -15.66 -1.10 -8.47
CA SER A 40 -15.99 -0.18 -9.58
C SER A 40 -15.48 -0.64 -10.94
N GLY A 41 -14.40 -1.42 -10.98
CA GLY A 41 -13.71 -1.80 -12.23
C GLY A 41 -12.96 -0.66 -12.92
N ARG A 42 -12.77 0.49 -12.25
CA ARG A 42 -12.11 1.65 -12.84
C ARG A 42 -10.59 1.47 -12.87
N SER A 43 -9.99 1.70 -14.03
CA SER A 43 -8.54 1.82 -14.16
C SER A 43 -8.01 3.09 -13.48
N ILE A 44 -6.93 2.94 -12.72
CA ILE A 44 -6.21 4.01 -12.03
C ILE A 44 -4.87 4.21 -12.75
N PRO A 45 -4.62 5.40 -13.35
CA PRO A 45 -3.31 5.71 -13.90
C PRO A 45 -2.26 5.73 -12.79
N MET A 46 -1.21 4.93 -12.96
CA MET A 46 -0.10 4.84 -12.01
C MET A 46 1.19 5.43 -12.61
N SER A 47 1.95 6.14 -11.79
CA SER A 47 3.31 6.56 -12.15
C SER A 47 4.27 5.39 -12.07
N GLY A 48 5.22 5.28 -13.02
CA GLY A 48 6.24 4.22 -13.06
C GLY A 48 6.02 3.21 -14.18
N ASN A 49 6.80 2.13 -14.18
CA ASN A 49 6.74 1.08 -15.21
C ASN A 49 6.36 -0.30 -14.64
N GLY A 50 6.17 -0.42 -13.33
CA GLY A 50 5.63 -1.59 -12.68
C GLY A 50 4.65 -1.20 -11.59
N ILE A 51 3.67 -2.07 -11.30
CA ILE A 51 2.61 -1.82 -10.32
C ILE A 51 2.53 -3.02 -9.38
N LEU A 52 2.73 -2.79 -8.09
CA LEU A 52 2.41 -3.76 -7.05
C LEU A 52 1.01 -3.47 -6.49
N GLN A 53 0.10 -4.42 -6.59
CA GLN A 53 -1.16 -4.38 -5.85
C GLN A 53 -0.94 -4.91 -4.44
N VAL A 54 -1.44 -4.18 -3.45
CA VAL A 54 -1.41 -4.54 -2.03
C VAL A 54 -2.84 -4.70 -1.55
N LEU A 55 -3.18 -5.91 -1.14
CA LEU A 55 -4.46 -6.24 -0.52
C LEU A 55 -4.21 -6.56 0.96
N ILE A 56 -4.93 -5.88 1.85
CA ILE A 56 -4.84 -6.10 3.31
C ILE A 56 -6.20 -6.53 3.83
N ASP A 57 -6.29 -7.78 4.25
CA ASP A 57 -7.50 -8.43 4.77
C ASP A 57 -7.79 -8.01 6.22
N GLY A 58 -9.04 -8.17 6.66
CA GLY A 58 -9.46 -7.81 8.01
C GLY A 58 -9.62 -6.31 8.23
N SER A 59 -9.83 -5.57 7.13
CA SER A 59 -10.07 -4.13 7.15
C SER A 59 -11.54 -3.86 7.46
N ALA A 60 -11.81 -2.73 8.12
CA ALA A 60 -13.16 -2.23 8.34
C ALA A 60 -13.25 -0.79 7.81
N TYR A 61 -14.44 -0.36 7.41
CA TYR A 61 -14.65 1.03 7.03
C TYR A 61 -14.37 1.97 8.21
N PRO A 62 -13.87 3.19 7.97
CA PRO A 62 -13.64 4.16 9.05
C PRO A 62 -14.89 4.43 9.91
N PHE A 63 -16.07 4.54 9.27
CA PHE A 63 -17.34 4.79 9.97
C PHE A 63 -17.83 3.60 10.80
N ASP A 64 -17.44 2.36 10.46
CA ASP A 64 -17.78 1.15 11.23
C ASP A 64 -16.76 0.88 12.35
N SER A 65 -15.49 1.20 12.10
CA SER A 65 -14.38 0.89 13.03
C SER A 65 -14.19 1.94 14.13
N GLY A 66 -14.68 3.18 13.93
CA GLY A 66 -14.41 4.30 14.82
C GLY A 66 -12.95 4.78 14.80
N VAL A 67 -12.16 4.28 13.86
CA VAL A 67 -10.75 4.67 13.66
C VAL A 67 -10.70 5.71 12.55
N GLU A 68 -10.00 6.82 12.80
CA GLU A 68 -9.77 7.84 11.78
C GLU A 68 -8.94 7.25 10.63
N GLY A 69 -9.46 7.40 9.42
CA GLY A 69 -8.81 6.89 8.21
C GLY A 69 -7.61 7.74 7.80
N TYR A 70 -6.74 7.16 6.98
CA TYR A 70 -5.65 7.90 6.34
C TYR A 70 -6.14 9.19 5.65
N ALA A 71 -5.57 10.32 6.03
CA ALA A 71 -5.91 11.65 5.54
C ALA A 71 -4.75 12.32 4.76
N GLY A 72 -3.68 11.58 4.47
CA GLY A 72 -2.56 12.09 3.70
C GLY A 72 -2.85 12.20 2.20
N PRO A 73 -1.85 12.65 1.41
CA PRO A 73 -1.98 12.77 -0.04
C PRO A 73 -2.36 11.45 -0.71
N ASN A 74 -3.19 11.52 -1.75
CA ASN A 74 -3.53 10.39 -2.59
C ASN A 74 -3.57 10.82 -4.07
N PRO A 75 -2.61 10.40 -4.92
CA PRO A 75 -1.49 9.51 -4.59
C PRO A 75 -0.46 10.18 -3.66
N LEU A 76 0.18 9.36 -2.82
CA LEU A 76 1.34 9.75 -2.01
C LEU A 76 2.60 9.66 -2.89
N PRO A 77 3.32 10.76 -3.17
CA PRO A 77 4.48 10.72 -4.05
C PRO A 77 5.65 9.97 -3.41
N GLY A 78 6.41 9.25 -4.24
CA GLY A 78 7.66 8.61 -3.83
C GLY A 78 8.79 9.61 -3.53
N GLU A 79 9.84 9.10 -2.88
CA GLU A 79 11.00 9.91 -2.49
C GLU A 79 11.99 10.09 -3.66
N PRO A 80 12.62 11.27 -3.82
CA PRO A 80 13.60 11.50 -4.87
C PRO A 80 14.74 10.47 -4.89
N GLY A 81 14.96 9.86 -6.05
CA GLY A 81 15.99 8.84 -6.26
C GLY A 81 15.66 7.49 -5.61
N GLY A 82 14.42 7.27 -5.19
CA GLY A 82 13.85 5.97 -4.82
C GLY A 82 13.44 5.12 -6.04
N VAL A 83 13.04 3.89 -5.77
CA VAL A 83 12.38 2.98 -6.73
C VAL A 83 10.87 3.01 -6.64
N VAL A 84 10.29 3.48 -5.52
CA VAL A 84 8.85 3.76 -5.42
C VAL A 84 8.57 5.12 -6.04
N THR A 85 7.66 5.17 -7.01
CA THR A 85 7.28 6.41 -7.72
C THR A 85 6.09 7.08 -7.04
N GLU A 86 5.12 6.30 -6.59
CA GLU A 86 3.96 6.75 -5.82
C GLU A 86 3.26 5.59 -5.12
N VAL A 87 2.41 5.91 -4.16
CA VAL A 87 1.45 4.97 -3.56
C VAL A 87 0.05 5.55 -3.72
N ASN A 88 -0.81 4.85 -4.45
CA ASN A 88 -2.24 5.11 -4.49
C ASN A 88 -2.90 4.26 -3.39
N GLY A 89 -3.42 4.89 -2.35
CA GLY A 89 -4.07 4.19 -1.22
C GLY A 89 -5.54 4.57 -1.11
N ALA A 90 -6.34 4.09 -0.17
CA ALA A 90 -6.37 2.81 0.55
C ALA A 90 -7.87 2.53 0.69
N LEU A 91 -8.48 2.09 -0.41
CA LEU A 91 -9.93 1.97 -0.50
C LEU A 91 -10.35 0.64 0.10
N VAL A 92 -11.32 0.68 1.00
CA VAL A 92 -11.89 -0.53 1.61
C VAL A 92 -13.07 -0.99 0.76
N PHE A 93 -13.05 -2.26 0.38
CA PHE A 93 -14.18 -2.96 -0.24
C PHE A 93 -14.29 -4.36 0.34
N GLU A 94 -15.48 -4.75 0.78
CA GLU A 94 -15.77 -6.10 1.33
C GLU A 94 -14.79 -6.59 2.41
N GLY A 95 -14.28 -5.68 3.24
CA GLY A 95 -13.36 -6.00 4.33
C GLY A 95 -11.89 -6.11 3.93
N VAL A 96 -11.54 -5.71 2.70
CA VAL A 96 -10.18 -5.67 2.17
C VAL A 96 -9.80 -4.23 1.87
N THR A 97 -8.64 -3.79 2.34
CA THR A 97 -8.04 -2.54 1.86
C THR A 97 -7.23 -2.84 0.61
N GLN A 98 -7.53 -2.15 -0.49
CA GLN A 98 -6.75 -2.20 -1.72
C GLN A 98 -5.90 -0.92 -1.87
N SER A 99 -4.62 -1.10 -2.20
CA SER A 99 -3.67 -0.04 -2.53
C SER A 99 -2.77 -0.49 -3.69
N PHE A 100 -2.20 0.46 -4.40
CA PHE A 100 -1.26 0.23 -5.49
C PHE A 100 0.03 1.01 -5.24
N ILE A 101 1.17 0.37 -5.47
CA ILE A 101 2.50 0.99 -5.39
C ILE A 101 3.06 1.04 -6.80
N GLY A 102 3.31 2.24 -7.31
CA GLY A 102 4.07 2.45 -8.53
C GLY A 102 5.55 2.25 -8.27
N VAL A 103 6.24 1.54 -9.17
CA VAL A 103 7.69 1.34 -9.12
C VAL A 103 8.36 1.66 -10.45
N THR A 104 9.66 2.00 -10.40
CA THR A 104 10.43 2.44 -11.58
C THR A 104 10.56 1.38 -12.68
N ARG A 105 10.50 0.10 -12.33
CA ARG A 105 10.52 -1.05 -13.26
C ARG A 105 9.75 -2.24 -12.66
N PRO A 106 9.19 -3.13 -13.50
CA PRO A 106 8.56 -4.36 -13.00
C PRO A 106 9.62 -5.32 -12.42
N ASP A 107 9.15 -6.36 -11.74
CA ASP A 107 9.95 -7.47 -11.23
C ASP A 107 11.08 -7.10 -10.24
N LEU A 108 10.98 -5.93 -9.58
CA LEU A 108 11.86 -5.63 -8.46
C LEU A 108 11.59 -6.63 -7.33
N PRO A 109 12.63 -7.27 -6.77
CA PRO A 109 12.45 -8.12 -5.60
C PRO A 109 11.82 -7.33 -4.46
N PHE A 110 10.81 -7.89 -3.83
CA PHE A 110 10.20 -7.29 -2.65
C PHE A 110 9.97 -8.31 -1.55
N THR A 111 9.85 -7.81 -0.33
CA THR A 111 9.41 -8.61 0.82
C THR A 111 8.25 -7.93 1.51
N VAL A 112 7.39 -8.73 2.15
CA VAL A 112 6.27 -8.23 2.93
C VAL A 112 6.36 -8.78 4.34
N SER A 113 6.20 -7.91 5.33
CA SER A 113 6.25 -8.29 6.74
C SER A 113 5.25 -7.48 7.56
N SER A 114 5.01 -7.90 8.80
CA SER A 114 4.22 -7.15 9.76
C SER A 114 5.05 -6.70 10.95
N LEU A 115 4.76 -5.51 11.46
CA LEU A 115 5.28 -5.02 12.74
C LEU A 115 4.13 -4.81 13.73
N SER A 116 4.41 -4.98 15.02
CA SER A 116 3.48 -4.69 16.11
C SER A 116 3.83 -3.38 16.83
N GLY A 117 2.86 -2.81 17.55
CA GLY A 117 3.04 -1.62 18.40
C GLY A 117 3.55 -0.36 17.69
N PRO A 118 2.78 0.28 16.79
CA PRO A 118 1.45 -0.08 16.26
C PRO A 118 1.52 -1.16 15.18
N THR A 119 0.36 -1.77 14.87
CA THR A 119 0.23 -2.79 13.80
C THR A 119 0.50 -2.15 12.45
N ARG A 120 1.43 -2.73 11.68
CA ARG A 120 1.83 -2.25 10.36
C ARG A 120 2.01 -3.41 9.41
N VAL A 121 1.63 -3.22 8.14
CA VAL A 121 2.09 -4.03 7.01
C VAL A 121 3.18 -3.25 6.30
N VAL A 122 4.32 -3.89 6.04
CA VAL A 122 5.53 -3.27 5.49
C VAL A 122 5.90 -3.98 4.20
N VAL A 123 6.02 -3.22 3.12
CA VAL A 123 6.51 -3.71 1.82
C VAL A 123 7.87 -3.07 1.58
N ASP A 124 8.92 -3.89 1.52
CA ASP A 124 10.27 -3.44 1.16
C ASP A 124 10.56 -3.84 -0.29
N ILE A 125 10.87 -2.86 -1.14
CA ILE A 125 11.14 -3.03 -2.58
C ILE A 125 12.62 -2.74 -2.82
N ALA A 126 13.37 -3.76 -3.27
CA ALA A 126 14.80 -3.65 -3.55
C ALA A 126 15.06 -2.78 -4.79
N ARG A 127 16.25 -2.16 -4.84
CA ARG A 127 16.70 -1.31 -5.95
C ARG A 127 17.31 -2.10 -7.11
#